data_AF-A0A0L7KX64-F1
#
_entry.id   AF-A0A0L7KX64-F1
#
_cell.length_a   1.000
_cell.length_b   1.000
_cell.length_c   1.000
_cell.angle_alpha   90.00
_cell.angle_beta   90.00
_cell.angle_gamma   90.00
#
_symmetry.space_group_name_H-M   'P 1'
#
loop_
_entity.id
_entity.type
_entity.pdbx_description
1 polymer ?
#
loop_
_entity_poly.entity_id
_entity_poly.type
_entity_poly.pdbx_seq_one_letter_code
_entity_poly.pdbx_strand_id
1 'polypeptide(L)' 'KKTFTVVHGGRAAGLTLDWSSGFSLSEGTPGAPPVWAYRFSQLRGSSDDGKSKLKLHFQDSETKVIETK' A
#
# COMPACT_ATOMS: atom_id res chain seq x y z
N LYS A 1 -3.84 -13.35 2.88
CA LYS A 1 -3.00 -12.33 3.54
C LYS A 1 -1.51 -12.66 3.40
N LYS A 2 -0.71 -11.72 2.91
CA LYS A 2 0.76 -11.76 2.89
C LYS A 2 1.29 -10.39 3.29
N THR A 3 2.26 -10.35 4.19
CA THR A 3 2.87 -9.10 4.66
C THR A 3 4.33 -9.05 4.24
N PHE A 4 4.73 -7.91 3.70
CA PHE A 4 6.08 -7.64 3.23
C PHE A 4 6.67 -6.51 4.07
N THR A 5 7.91 -6.67 4.50
CA THR A 5 8.66 -5.60 5.13
C THR A 5 9.15 -4.65 4.04
N VAL A 6 8.70 -3.40 4.11
CA VAL A 6 9.06 -2.32 3.17
C VAL A 6 9.59 -1.12 3.95
N VAL A 7 10.15 -0.16 3.22
CA VAL A 7 10.51 1.14 3.79
C VAL A 7 9.60 2.20 3.17
N HIS A 8 8.88 2.94 4.00
CA HIS A 8 8.01 4.03 3.60
C HIS A 8 8.39 5.29 4.38
N GLY A 9 8.57 6.42 3.70
CA GLY A 9 8.97 7.68 4.37
C GLY A 9 10.29 7.60 5.15
N GLY A 10 11.19 6.67 4.80
CA GLY A 10 12.44 6.43 5.53
C GLY A 10 12.31 5.56 6.79
N ARG A 11 11.12 5.01 7.08
CA ARG A 11 10.86 4.13 8.23
C ARG A 11 10.45 2.73 7.77
N ALA A 12 10.77 1.73 8.60
CA ALA A 12 10.33 0.37 8.36
C ALA A 12 8.80 0.26 8.53
N ALA A 13 8.14 -0.32 7.54
CA ALA A 13 6.70 -0.50 7.49
C ALA A 13 6.36 -1.92 7.00
N GLY A 14 5.15 -2.37 7.31
CA GLY A 14 4.58 -3.62 6.84
C GLY A 14 3.55 -3.35 5.76
N LEU A 15 3.88 -3.67 4.50
CA LEU A 15 2.90 -3.69 3.42
C LEU A 15 2.16 -5.03 3.43
N THR A 16 0.90 -5.01 3.80
CA THR A 16 0.03 -6.19 3.83
C THR A 16 -0.87 -6.22 2.60
N LEU A 17 -0.81 -7.32 1.85
CA LEU A 17 -1.73 -7.69 0.79
C LEU A 17 -2.69 -8.76 1.31
N ASP A 18 -3.98 -8.49 1.25
CA ASP A 18 -5.01 -9.40 1.71
C ASP A 18 -6.16 -9.43 0.72
N TRP A 19 -6.47 -10.61 0.17
CA TRP A 19 -7.48 -10.78 -0.89
C TRP A 19 -8.87 -10.23 -0.53
N SER A 20 -9.23 -10.23 0.75
CA SER A 20 -10.49 -9.65 1.23
C SER A 20 -10.45 -8.13 1.40
N SER A 21 -9.37 -7.56 1.92
CA SER A 21 -9.29 -6.14 2.30
C SER A 21 -8.46 -5.26 1.38
N GLY A 22 -7.62 -5.84 0.52
CA GLY A 22 -6.77 -5.13 -0.43
C GLY A 22 -5.33 -4.95 0.05
N PHE A 23 -4.81 -3.75 -0.16
CA PHE A 23 -3.49 -3.29 0.23
C PHE A 23 -3.60 -2.44 1.49
N SER A 24 -2.69 -2.63 2.44
CA SER A 24 -2.59 -1.79 3.62
C SER A 24 -1.14 -1.63 4.03
N LEU A 25 -0.77 -0.44 4.47
CA LEU A 25 0.57 -0.16 4.99
C LEU A 25 0.47 0.17 6.47
N SER A 26 1.16 -0.58 7.32
CA SER A 26 1.26 -0.28 8.76
C SER A 26 2.69 0.12 9.12
N GLU A 27 2.85 1.16 9.94
CA GLU A 27 4.15 1.52 10.50
C GLU A 27 4.33 0.89 11.88
N GLY A 28 5.47 0.22 12.08
CA GLY A 28 6.13 -0.39 13.26
C GLY A 28 5.41 -0.72 14.58
N THR A 29 4.30 -0.08 14.92
CA THR A 29 3.55 -0.27 16.16
C THR A 29 2.47 -1.36 16.00
N PRO A 30 2.60 -2.49 16.70
CA PRO A 30 1.57 -3.51 16.74
C PRO A 30 0.26 -2.92 17.26
N GLY A 31 -0.84 -3.10 16.50
CA GLY A 31 -2.16 -2.58 16.88
C GLY A 31 -2.47 -1.15 16.45
N ALA A 32 -1.49 -0.42 15.88
CA ALA A 32 -1.78 0.87 15.25
C ALA A 32 -2.61 0.68 13.96
N PRO A 33 -3.52 1.63 13.64
CA PRO A 33 -4.22 1.61 12.37
C PRO A 33 -3.22 1.73 11.21
N PRO A 34 -3.55 1.17 10.02
CA PRO A 34 -2.71 1.33 8.85
C PRO A 34 -2.63 2.82 8.46
N VAL A 35 -1.44 3.25 8.03
CA VAL A 35 -1.19 4.59 7.49
C VAL A 35 -2.11 4.88 6.31
N TRP A 36 -2.32 3.87 5.46
CA TRP A 36 -3.30 3.88 4.40
C TRP A 36 -3.74 2.46 4.08
N ALA A 37 -4.95 2.34 3.54
CA ALA A 37 -5.49 1.09 3.04
C ALA A 37 -6.33 1.35 1.78
N TYR A 38 -6.14 0.53 0.75
CA TYR A 38 -6.84 0.63 -0.52
C TYR A 38 -7.27 -0.76 -0.99
N ARG A 39 -8.44 -0.86 -1.61
CA ARG A 39 -8.94 -2.13 -2.17
C ARG A 39 -8.22 -2.48 -3.47
N PHE A 40 -8.26 -3.74 -3.88
CA PHE A 40 -7.75 -4.17 -5.19
C PHE A 40 -8.42 -3.43 -6.35
N SER A 41 -9.73 -3.14 -6.24
CA SER A 41 -10.47 -2.38 -7.27
C SER A 41 -9.99 -0.93 -7.42
N GLN A 42 -9.33 -0.38 -6.41
CA GLN A 42 -8.76 0.96 -6.46
C GLN A 42 -7.39 0.97 -7.12
N LEU A 43 -6.69 -0.17 -7.22
CA LEU A 43 -5.40 -0.22 -7.89
C LEU A 43 -5.59 -0.04 -9.40
N ARG A 44 -5.08 1.07 -9.95
CA ARG A 44 -5.09 1.36 -11.40
C ARG A 44 -3.82 0.91 -12.09
N GLY A 45 -2.72 0.84 -11.35
CA GLY A 45 -1.46 0.35 -11.89
C GLY A 45 -0.42 0.17 -10.80
N SER A 46 0.48 -0.78 -11.02
CA SER A 46 1.67 -1.00 -10.21
C SER A 46 2.89 -0.92 -11.12
N SER A 47 3.95 -0.29 -10.65
CA SER A 47 5.25 -0.26 -11.33
C SER A 47 6.34 -0.54 -10.32
N ASP A 48 7.20 -1.48 -10.61
CA ASP A 48 8.46 -1.66 -9.90
C ASP A 48 9.60 -1.06 -10.73
N ASP A 49 10.71 -0.71 -10.07
CA ASP A 49 11.94 -0.27 -10.73
C ASP A 49 12.91 -1.44 -11.04
N GLY A 50 12.48 -2.69 -10.83
CA GLY A 50 13.30 -3.89 -10.97
C GLY A 50 14.36 -4.08 -9.88
N LYS A 51 14.45 -3.21 -8.88
CA LYS A 51 15.46 -3.27 -7.82
C LYS A 51 14.84 -3.39 -6.44
N SER A 52 14.15 -2.36 -5.98
CA SER A 52 13.69 -2.28 -4.58
C SER A 52 12.55 -1.31 -4.34
N LYS A 53 12.14 -0.55 -5.35
CA LYS A 53 11.07 0.44 -5.24
C LYS A 53 9.85 -0.08 -5.97
N LEU A 54 8.75 -0.11 -5.24
CA LEU A 54 7.43 -0.39 -5.76
C LEU A 54 6.63 0.93 -5.72
N LYS A 55 5.96 1.24 -6.82
CA LYS A 55 5.00 2.35 -6.93
C LYS A 55 3.62 1.78 -7.18
N LEU A 56 2.65 2.24 -6.42
CA LEU A 56 1.26 1.80 -6.52
C LEU A 56 0.39 3.02 -6.81
N HIS A 57 -0.33 2.98 -7.92
CA HIS A 57 -1.31 4.00 -8.31
C HIS A 57 -2.69 3.56 -7.87
N PHE A 58 -3.25 4.23 -6.87
CA PHE A 58 -4.59 3.99 -6.38
C PHE A 58 -5.52 5.11 -6.81
N GLN A 59 -6.67 4.76 -7.37
CA GLN A 59 -7.75 5.69 -7.62
C GLN A 59 -8.70 5.73 -6.43
N ASP A 60 -8.88 6.93 -5.88
CA ASP A 60 -9.87 7.17 -4.87
C ASP A 60 -11.29 6.97 -5.44
N SER A 61 -12.15 6.28 -4.69
CA SER A 61 -13.48 5.92 -5.19
C SER A 61 -14.41 7.12 -5.33
N GLU A 62 -14.24 8.14 -4.49
CA GLU A 62 -15.11 9.30 -4.37
C GLU A 62 -14.64 10.42 -5.33
N THR A 63 -13.39 10.82 -5.23
CA THR A 63 -12.81 11.95 -5.98
C THR A 63 -12.29 11.57 -7.36
N LYS A 64 -12.14 10.27 -7.65
CA LYS A 64 -11.50 9.71 -8.86
C LYS A 64 -10.04 10.12 -9.06
N VAL A 65 -9.43 10.80 -8.08
CA VAL A 65 -8.03 11.20 -8.08
C VAL A 65 -7.14 9.98 -7.97
N ILE A 66 -6.01 9.99 -8.67
CA ILE A 66 -5.01 8.93 -8.61
C ILE A 66 -3.90 9.35 -7.64
N GLU A 67 -3.77 8.64 -6.54
CA GLU A 67 -2.68 8.76 -5.59
C GLU A 67 -1.57 7.76 -5.90
N THR A 68 -0.31 8.18 -5.71
CA THR A 68 0.85 7.29 -5.82
C THR A 68 1.40 7.00 -4.43
N LYS A 69 1.54 5.72 -4.09
CA LYS A 69 2.20 5.24 -2.86
C LYS A 69 3.47 4.47 -3.21
#